data_AF-A0A1X7BQS3-F1
#
_entry.id   AF-A0A1X7BQS3-F1
#
_cell.length_a   1.000
_cell.length_b   1.000
_cell.length_c   1.000
_cell.angle_alpha   90.00
_cell.angle_beta   90.00
_cell.angle_gamma   90.00
#
_symmetry.space_group_name_H-M   'P 1'
#
loop_
_entity.id
_entity.type
_entity.pdbx_description
1 polymer ?
#
loop_
_entity_poly.entity_id
_entity_poly.type
_entity_poly.pdbx_seq_one_letter_code
_entity_poly.pdbx_strand_id
1 'polypeptide(L)'
;MRDKFDYFVVFAEMRTGSNLLESNLNRFSGLECSGEAFNPHFIGYPNKSEILEVTQAMRDADPMRLIDRIKATPDALGGFRFFHDHDPRALDICLDDPRCAKIILTRNPLDSYVSWKIAQATGQWKLTNVKRRKDSKISFDEEEFGQHLSQLQAFQLLLLSRLQTSGQTAFYLAYEDVQDVDVVNGLARFLGVDETLETLDRSLKKQNPMPLQSKVSNFDEMEQALAELDFFNISRTPNFEPRRGAAVPGYVAGVKAPLLFMPIRSGPQGEVCAWLAALDGVTEDALPVQLNQKALRQWKRRSGLHRSFTVIRHPVARAHSAFCRKILSTEDGAFEEIRKTLRNFHKLPIPAGAPDDSYDRRAHRQAFVAFLEFLRANLAGQTNLRTDANWASQAAVIQGMARFALPDMIIRESEMHEHLRSLAQRVGYADPSEPVQPAPDKPISLGDIYDDEIERLVKSVYQRDYMMFGFGAWA
;
A
#
# COMPACT_ATOMS: atom_id res chain seq x y z
N MET A 1 35.88 -4.29 -6.53
CA MET A 1 34.72 -4.14 -7.44
C MET A 1 34.74 -2.71 -7.93
N ARG A 2 34.39 -2.40 -9.19
CA ARG A 2 34.31 -0.99 -9.63
C ARG A 2 33.29 -0.24 -8.75
N ASP A 3 33.67 0.88 -8.16
CA ASP A 3 32.79 1.68 -7.30
C ASP A 3 31.56 2.11 -8.09
N LYS A 4 30.41 1.58 -7.66
CA LYS A 4 29.12 1.70 -8.33
C LYS A 4 28.62 3.15 -8.34
N PHE A 5 29.00 3.93 -7.33
CA PHE A 5 28.59 5.31 -7.13
C PHE A 5 29.80 6.16 -6.70
N ASP A 6 29.80 7.44 -7.07
CA ASP A 6 30.82 8.42 -6.66
C ASP A 6 30.41 9.22 -5.41
N TYR A 7 29.10 9.29 -5.16
CA TYR A 7 28.50 10.02 -4.05
C TYR A 7 27.03 9.61 -3.91
N PHE A 8 26.35 10.05 -2.87
CA PHE A 8 24.92 9.79 -2.68
C PHE A 8 24.12 11.02 -2.26
N VAL A 9 22.82 10.97 -2.52
CA VAL A 9 21.85 11.98 -2.07
C VAL A 9 20.67 11.29 -1.37
N VAL A 10 20.28 11.85 -0.23
CA VAL A 10 19.08 11.46 0.51
C VAL A 10 18.00 12.50 0.24
N PHE A 11 17.11 12.20 -0.69
CA PHE A 11 15.88 12.94 -0.90
C PHE A 11 14.93 12.65 0.24
N ALA A 12 14.68 13.66 1.06
CA ALA A 12 13.82 13.54 2.22
C ALA A 12 13.07 14.85 2.44
N GLU A 13 12.36 14.93 3.55
CA GLU A 13 11.62 16.13 3.94
C GLU A 13 11.84 16.47 5.40
N MET A 14 11.46 17.69 5.77
CA MET A 14 11.44 18.07 7.18
C MET A 14 10.67 17.02 7.99
N ARG A 15 11.28 16.55 9.08
CA ARG A 15 10.67 15.59 10.03
C ARG A 15 10.39 14.19 9.46
N THR A 16 10.98 13.80 8.34
CA THR A 16 10.93 12.41 7.82
C THR A 16 11.83 11.42 8.55
N GLY A 17 12.65 11.89 9.51
CA GLY A 17 13.69 11.07 10.16
C GLY A 17 15.06 11.14 9.47
N SER A 18 15.23 12.03 8.50
CA SER A 18 16.49 12.19 7.75
C SER A 18 17.71 12.47 8.63
N ASN A 19 17.56 13.21 9.74
CA ASN A 19 18.62 13.39 10.74
C ASN A 19 19.04 12.08 11.45
N LEU A 20 18.09 11.18 11.73
CA LEU A 20 18.37 9.88 12.33
C LEU A 20 19.11 8.99 11.34
N LEU A 21 18.66 8.98 10.08
CA LEU A 21 19.32 8.26 9.01
C LEU A 21 20.75 8.77 8.81
N GLU A 22 20.94 10.09 8.72
CA GLU A 22 22.27 10.72 8.65
C GLU A 22 23.17 10.29 9.82
N SER A 23 22.65 10.34 11.05
CA SER A 23 23.43 9.97 12.23
C SER A 23 23.87 8.50 12.21
N ASN A 24 23.07 7.61 11.63
CA ASN A 24 23.44 6.21 11.45
C ASN A 24 24.40 6.01 10.26
N LEU A 25 24.21 6.72 9.15
CA LEU A 25 25.12 6.66 8.00
C LEU A 25 26.53 7.10 8.38
N ASN A 26 26.67 8.16 9.17
CA ASN A 26 27.95 8.67 9.65
C ASN A 26 28.63 7.77 10.71
N ARG A 27 28.03 6.63 11.06
CA ARG A 27 28.67 5.62 11.91
C ARG A 27 29.43 4.56 11.12
N PHE A 28 29.15 4.43 9.82
CA PHE A 28 29.95 3.59 8.94
C PHE A 28 31.24 4.33 8.59
N SER A 29 32.37 3.66 8.70
CA SER A 29 33.68 4.23 8.37
C SER A 29 33.80 4.65 6.89
N GLY A 30 33.08 3.95 6.00
CA GLY A 30 33.10 4.21 4.57
C GLY A 30 32.04 5.20 4.05
N LEU A 31 31.29 5.89 4.92
CA LEU A 31 30.23 6.84 4.52
C LEU A 31 30.38 8.16 5.25
N GLU A 32 30.16 9.27 4.55
CA GLU A 32 30.09 10.59 5.16
C GLU A 32 28.92 11.40 4.57
N CYS A 33 27.96 11.76 5.40
CA CYS A 33 26.80 12.57 5.05
C CYS A 33 26.93 13.97 5.66
N SER A 34 27.08 14.99 4.81
CA SER A 34 27.37 16.38 5.19
C SER A 34 26.10 17.24 5.44
N GLY A 35 25.05 16.64 6.00
CA GLY A 35 23.82 17.35 6.36
C GLY A 35 23.06 17.91 5.15
N GLU A 36 22.41 19.07 5.33
CA GLU A 36 21.63 19.76 4.30
C GLU A 36 22.54 20.70 3.48
N ALA A 37 23.44 20.09 2.70
CA ALA A 37 24.47 20.79 1.93
C ALA A 37 23.93 21.88 0.98
N PHE A 38 22.68 21.70 0.50
CA PHE A 38 22.03 22.59 -0.46
C PHE A 38 20.87 23.42 0.11
N ASN A 39 20.78 23.56 1.43
CA ASN A 39 19.81 24.47 2.06
C ASN A 39 20.07 25.94 1.64
N PRO A 40 19.06 26.74 1.29
CA PRO A 40 19.27 28.13 0.86
C PRO A 40 19.69 29.08 1.99
N HIS A 41 19.44 28.71 3.25
CA HIS A 41 19.64 29.60 4.40
C HIS A 41 20.94 29.34 5.17
N PHE A 42 21.53 28.15 5.02
CA PHE A 42 22.77 27.76 5.68
C PHE A 42 23.49 26.68 4.87
N ILE A 43 24.75 26.35 5.23
CA ILE A 43 25.55 25.34 4.53
C ILE A 43 25.76 24.09 5.40
N GLY A 44 25.13 22.98 5.01
CA GLY A 44 25.24 21.66 5.65
C GLY A 44 24.53 21.57 7.02
N TYR A 45 24.95 22.39 7.97
CA TYR A 45 24.42 22.43 9.32
C TYR A 45 24.15 23.86 9.78
N PRO A 46 23.15 24.07 10.66
CA PRO A 46 22.96 25.37 11.31
C PRO A 46 24.23 25.82 12.03
N ASN A 47 24.57 27.10 11.91
CA ASN A 47 25.75 27.75 12.52
C ASN A 47 27.12 27.30 11.97
N LYS A 48 27.19 26.69 10.79
CA LYS A 48 28.44 26.49 10.05
C LYS A 48 28.62 27.61 9.01
N SER A 49 29.86 28.08 8.85
CA SER A 49 30.25 29.02 7.80
C SER A 49 30.68 28.33 6.51
N GLU A 50 31.11 27.07 6.61
CA GLU A 50 31.58 26.25 5.49
C GLU A 50 31.48 24.75 5.82
N ILE A 51 31.45 23.93 4.78
CA ILE A 51 31.65 22.48 4.82
C ILE A 51 32.61 22.10 3.69
N LEU A 52 33.51 21.14 3.91
CA LEU A 52 34.47 20.68 2.89
C LEU A 52 35.24 21.85 2.21
N GLU A 53 35.60 22.88 3.00
CA GLU A 53 36.27 24.11 2.55
C GLU A 53 35.48 24.95 1.53
N VAL A 54 34.16 24.75 1.45
CA VAL A 54 33.25 25.50 0.59
C VAL A 54 32.32 26.32 1.48
N THR A 55 32.32 27.64 1.28
CA THR A 55 31.39 28.57 1.94
C THR A 55 30.04 28.59 1.22
N GLN A 56 29.00 29.10 1.90
CA GLN A 56 27.68 29.29 1.30
C GLN A 56 27.76 30.10 -0.01
N ALA A 57 28.48 31.22 -0.01
CA ALA A 57 28.62 32.07 -1.20
C ALA A 57 29.27 31.35 -2.38
N MET A 58 30.23 30.46 -2.12
CA MET A 58 30.89 29.66 -3.15
C MET A 58 29.93 28.61 -3.75
N ARG A 59 29.14 27.93 -2.91
CA ARG A 59 28.10 26.98 -3.34
C ARG A 59 26.97 27.68 -4.11
N ASP A 60 26.51 28.84 -3.64
CA ASP A 60 25.43 29.60 -4.27
C ASP A 60 25.84 30.07 -5.68
N ALA A 61 27.11 30.45 -5.85
CA ALA A 61 27.68 30.80 -7.15
C ALA A 61 27.84 29.59 -8.09
N ASP A 62 28.31 28.46 -7.56
CA ASP A 62 28.52 27.21 -8.30
C ASP A 62 28.23 25.96 -7.43
N PRO A 63 27.04 25.34 -7.58
CA PRO A 63 26.69 24.16 -6.79
C PRO A 63 27.53 22.92 -7.17
N MET A 64 28.08 22.84 -8.40
CA MET A 64 28.91 21.71 -8.82
C MET A 64 30.19 21.66 -7.99
N ARG A 65 30.77 22.81 -7.64
CA ARG A 65 31.96 22.90 -6.80
C ARG A 65 31.81 22.15 -5.48
N LEU A 66 30.64 22.23 -4.84
CA LEU A 66 30.38 21.51 -3.60
C LEU A 66 30.18 20.01 -3.86
N ILE A 67 29.48 19.65 -4.95
CA ILE A 67 29.31 18.24 -5.35
C ILE A 67 30.67 17.59 -5.61
N ASP A 68 31.58 18.26 -6.31
CA ASP A 68 32.93 17.75 -6.56
C ASP A 68 33.73 17.55 -5.27
N ARG A 69 33.55 18.43 -4.28
CA ARG A 69 34.14 18.24 -2.94
C ARG A 69 33.54 17.03 -2.21
N ILE A 70 32.24 16.79 -2.33
CA ILE A 70 31.56 15.62 -1.75
C ILE A 70 32.02 14.33 -2.45
N LYS A 71 32.18 14.35 -3.77
CA LYS A 71 32.74 13.22 -4.55
C LYS A 71 34.19 12.90 -4.14
N ALA A 72 34.94 13.93 -3.72
CA ALA A 72 36.33 13.81 -3.32
C ALA A 72 36.53 13.53 -1.82
N THR A 73 35.48 13.14 -1.09
CA THR A 73 35.61 12.75 0.32
C THR A 73 36.65 11.61 0.46
N PRO A 74 37.71 11.80 1.25
CA PRO A 74 38.75 10.78 1.40
C PRO A 74 38.22 9.52 2.09
N ASP A 75 38.55 8.35 1.54
CA ASP A 75 38.29 7.02 2.12
C ASP A 75 36.81 6.71 2.45
N ALA A 76 35.87 7.55 2.00
CA ALA A 76 34.45 7.38 2.25
C ALA A 76 33.60 7.89 1.07
N LEU A 77 32.44 7.27 0.86
CA LEU A 77 31.45 7.78 -0.07
C LEU A 77 30.76 9.00 0.56
N GLY A 78 30.99 10.18 -0.03
CA GLY A 78 30.35 11.40 0.40
C GLY A 78 28.87 11.47 0.00
N GLY A 79 28.06 12.14 0.80
CA GLY A 79 26.67 12.40 0.48
C GLY A 79 26.04 13.51 1.31
N PHE A 80 24.76 13.78 1.04
CA PHE A 80 24.03 14.87 1.69
C PHE A 80 22.52 14.63 1.65
N ARG A 81 21.80 15.39 2.48
CA ARG A 81 20.33 15.47 2.50
C ARG A 81 19.85 16.60 1.59
N PHE A 82 18.79 16.32 0.83
CA PHE A 82 18.16 17.26 -0.08
C PHE A 82 16.64 17.27 0.13
N PHE A 83 16.06 18.46 0.33
CA PHE A 83 14.61 18.66 0.49
C PHE A 83 14.02 19.42 -0.70
N HIS A 84 12.70 19.43 -0.87
CA HIS A 84 12.04 20.04 -2.04
C HIS A 84 12.34 21.54 -2.22
N ASP A 85 12.69 22.26 -1.15
CA ASP A 85 12.97 23.70 -1.13
C ASP A 85 14.47 24.04 -1.20
N HIS A 86 15.32 23.04 -1.42
CA HIS A 86 16.76 23.24 -1.62
C HIS A 86 17.08 23.68 -3.05
N ASP A 87 18.34 24.08 -3.28
CA ASP A 87 18.78 24.60 -4.59
C ASP A 87 18.47 23.59 -5.74
N PRO A 88 17.53 23.91 -6.65
CA PRO A 88 17.10 22.98 -7.70
C PRO A 88 18.20 22.68 -8.72
N ARG A 89 19.24 23.51 -8.82
CA ARG A 89 20.38 23.22 -9.71
C ARG A 89 21.14 21.98 -9.26
N ALA A 90 21.25 21.76 -7.95
CA ALA A 90 21.87 20.55 -7.40
C ALA A 90 21.00 19.31 -7.60
N LEU A 91 19.66 19.47 -7.56
CA LEU A 91 18.71 18.41 -7.87
C LEU A 91 18.94 17.86 -9.28
N ASP A 92 19.04 18.74 -10.27
CA ASP A 92 19.25 18.35 -11.66
C ASP A 92 20.57 17.60 -11.84
N ILE A 93 21.67 18.13 -11.27
CA ILE A 93 22.97 17.46 -11.31
C ILE A 93 22.89 16.02 -10.77
N CYS A 94 22.24 15.84 -9.62
CA CYS A 94 22.17 14.53 -8.97
C CYS A 94 21.22 13.56 -9.69
N LEU A 95 20.06 14.05 -10.14
CA LEU A 95 19.09 13.21 -10.83
C LEU A 95 19.59 12.77 -12.21
N ASP A 96 20.40 13.59 -12.89
CA ASP A 96 20.91 13.24 -14.23
C ASP A 96 22.18 12.38 -14.18
N ASP A 97 22.92 12.37 -13.06
CA ASP A 97 24.16 11.61 -12.90
C ASP A 97 23.90 10.15 -12.45
N PRO A 98 24.05 9.11 -13.30
CA PRO A 98 23.85 7.71 -12.91
C PRO A 98 24.83 7.18 -11.87
N ARG A 99 25.94 7.89 -11.62
CA ARG A 99 26.93 7.56 -10.58
C ARG A 99 26.59 8.18 -9.23
N CYS A 100 25.55 9.01 -9.14
CA CYS A 100 24.96 9.42 -7.87
C CYS A 100 24.02 8.33 -7.36
N ALA A 101 24.21 7.81 -6.15
CA ALA A 101 23.23 6.96 -5.48
C ALA A 101 22.04 7.80 -4.99
N LYS A 102 20.81 7.38 -5.31
CA LYS A 102 19.59 8.05 -4.87
C LYS A 102 18.94 7.27 -3.75
N ILE A 103 18.66 7.95 -2.65
CA ILE A 103 17.91 7.41 -1.50
C ILE A 103 16.68 8.28 -1.33
N ILE A 104 15.50 7.66 -1.28
CA ILE A 104 14.23 8.37 -1.09
C ILE A 104 13.68 7.96 0.27
N LEU A 105 13.66 8.91 1.21
CA LEU A 105 13.12 8.72 2.55
C LEU A 105 11.76 9.42 2.67
N THR A 106 10.73 8.64 2.96
CA THR A 106 9.35 9.12 3.12
C THR A 106 8.83 8.89 4.53
N ARG A 107 7.81 9.63 4.90
CA ARG A 107 7.07 9.47 6.16
C ARG A 107 5.63 9.85 5.91
N ASN A 108 4.71 9.37 6.75
CA ASN A 108 3.33 9.84 6.75
C ASN A 108 3.30 11.39 6.80
N PRO A 109 2.70 12.06 5.78
CA PRO A 109 2.63 13.52 5.70
C PRO A 109 1.96 14.15 6.93
N LEU A 110 0.91 13.52 7.45
CA LEU A 110 0.18 14.02 8.63
C LEU A 110 1.07 14.00 9.88
N ASP A 111 1.79 12.91 10.11
CA ASP A 111 2.71 12.80 11.25
C ASP A 111 3.88 13.78 11.15
N SER A 112 4.34 14.05 9.93
CA SER A 112 5.42 15.01 9.66
C SER A 112 4.94 16.44 9.89
N TYR A 113 3.76 16.77 9.37
CA TYR A 113 3.09 18.06 9.54
C TYR A 113 2.80 18.40 11.00
N VAL A 114 2.13 17.51 11.74
CA VAL A 114 1.85 17.73 13.17
C VAL A 114 3.15 17.85 13.95
N SER A 115 4.17 17.06 13.60
CA SER A 115 5.48 17.18 14.24
C SER A 115 6.17 18.51 13.92
N TRP A 116 5.96 19.09 12.74
CA TRP A 116 6.50 20.38 12.33
C TRP A 116 5.79 21.53 13.05
N LYS A 117 4.45 21.54 13.09
CA LYS A 117 3.66 22.53 13.84
C LYS A 117 4.05 22.56 15.33
N ILE A 118 4.25 21.38 15.95
CA ILE A 118 4.67 21.31 17.37
C ILE A 118 6.07 21.91 17.54
N ALA A 119 7.01 21.62 16.63
CA ALA A 119 8.36 22.18 16.71
C ALA A 119 8.36 23.71 16.56
N GLN A 120 7.54 24.23 15.64
CA GLN A 120 7.33 25.67 15.46
C GLN A 120 6.74 26.31 16.73
N ALA A 121 5.69 25.72 17.30
CA ALA A 121 5.04 26.22 18.51
C ALA A 121 5.95 26.17 19.76
N THR A 122 6.82 25.18 19.87
CA THR A 122 7.68 24.96 21.06
C THR A 122 9.09 25.54 20.93
N GLY A 123 9.53 25.90 19.72
CA GLY A 123 10.91 26.28 19.41
C GLY A 123 11.91 25.12 19.51
N GLN A 124 11.44 23.88 19.60
CA GLN A 124 12.27 22.70 19.88
C GLN A 124 12.42 21.81 18.64
N TRP A 125 13.58 21.92 17.98
CA TRP A 125 13.86 21.23 16.70
C TRP A 125 14.57 19.88 16.86
N LYS A 126 15.33 19.68 17.96
CA LYS A 126 15.98 18.41 18.34
C LYS A 126 15.71 18.08 19.81
N LEU A 127 15.27 16.86 20.09
CA LEU A 127 14.97 16.37 21.45
C LEU A 127 16.02 15.32 21.85
N THR A 128 17.06 15.75 22.56
CA THR A 128 18.12 14.88 23.10
C THR A 128 17.82 14.40 24.52
N ASN A 129 16.87 15.05 25.23
CA ASN A 129 16.51 14.70 26.60
C ASN A 129 14.98 14.79 26.82
N VAL A 130 14.37 13.65 27.16
CA VAL A 130 12.91 13.49 27.33
C VAL A 130 12.36 14.36 28.49
N LYS A 131 13.18 14.70 29.48
CA LYS A 131 12.76 15.48 30.67
C LYS A 131 12.55 16.98 30.41
N ARG A 132 13.00 17.54 29.28
CA ARG A 132 12.86 18.97 28.92
C ARG A 132 11.74 19.22 27.89
N ARG A 133 10.80 18.28 27.78
CA ARG A 133 9.71 18.31 26.80
C ARG A 133 8.71 19.43 27.13
N LYS A 134 8.44 20.30 26.16
CA LYS A 134 7.29 21.21 26.20
C LYS A 134 6.12 20.53 25.49
N ASP A 135 5.05 20.24 26.23
CA ASP A 135 3.81 19.77 25.62
C ASP A 135 3.00 20.96 25.12
N SER A 136 2.76 20.99 23.81
CA SER A 136 1.90 21.99 23.17
C SER A 136 0.95 21.25 22.24
N LYS A 137 -0.34 21.50 22.41
CA LYS A 137 -1.35 21.10 21.42
C LYS A 137 -1.30 22.11 20.27
N ILE A 138 -1.38 21.62 19.04
CA ILE A 138 -1.42 22.46 17.84
C ILE A 138 -2.82 22.50 17.27
N SER A 139 -3.20 23.60 16.64
CA SER A 139 -4.38 23.65 15.78
C SER A 139 -3.99 23.11 14.41
N PHE A 140 -4.79 22.19 13.89
CA PHE A 140 -4.74 21.75 12.51
C PHE A 140 -5.41 22.81 11.62
N ASP A 141 -4.78 23.07 10.49
CA ASP A 141 -5.26 23.96 9.44
C ASP A 141 -5.29 23.13 8.15
N GLU A 142 -6.48 23.01 7.57
CA GLU A 142 -6.74 22.20 6.39
C GLU A 142 -6.05 22.75 5.15
N GLU A 143 -6.11 24.07 4.93
CA GLU A 143 -5.54 24.71 3.75
C GLU A 143 -4.02 24.61 3.78
N GLU A 144 -3.40 24.89 4.94
CA GLU A 144 -1.96 24.75 5.14
C GLU A 144 -1.51 23.30 4.94
N PHE A 145 -2.27 22.33 5.47
CA PHE A 145 -1.96 20.92 5.29
C PHE A 145 -2.13 20.47 3.82
N GLY A 146 -3.17 20.93 3.14
CA GLY A 146 -3.42 20.64 1.73
C GLY A 146 -2.31 21.18 0.81
N GLN A 147 -1.83 22.40 1.08
CA GLN A 147 -0.68 22.99 0.38
C GLN A 147 0.60 22.18 0.64
N HIS A 148 0.87 21.83 1.90
CA HIS A 148 2.01 21.00 2.28
C HIS A 148 1.98 19.64 1.58
N LEU A 149 0.83 18.95 1.59
CA LEU A 149 0.65 17.66 0.93
C LEU A 149 0.87 17.76 -0.58
N SER A 150 0.36 18.80 -1.22
CA SER A 150 0.51 19.03 -2.66
C SER A 150 1.96 19.23 -3.07
N GLN A 151 2.73 19.98 -2.29
CA GLN A 151 4.18 20.20 -2.52
C GLN A 151 4.96 18.88 -2.40
N LEU A 152 4.69 18.11 -1.33
CA LEU A 152 5.29 16.79 -1.14
C LEU A 152 5.01 15.85 -2.31
N GLN A 153 3.76 15.81 -2.77
CA GLN A 153 3.36 14.96 -3.89
C GLN A 153 4.00 15.40 -5.20
N ALA A 154 4.04 16.70 -5.48
CA ALA A 154 4.66 17.25 -6.68
C ALA A 154 6.15 16.86 -6.73
N PHE A 155 6.86 16.98 -5.61
CA PHE A 155 8.26 16.59 -5.53
C PHE A 155 8.45 15.08 -5.73
N GLN A 156 7.64 14.25 -5.09
CA GLN A 156 7.69 12.79 -5.28
C GLN A 156 7.33 12.35 -6.71
N LEU A 157 6.43 13.05 -7.39
CA LEU A 157 6.11 12.84 -8.81
C LEU A 157 7.28 13.23 -9.71
N LEU A 158 7.92 14.36 -9.43
CA LEU A 158 9.13 14.81 -10.12
C LEU A 158 10.25 13.76 -10.03
N LEU A 159 10.61 13.33 -8.81
CA LEU A 159 11.64 12.32 -8.58
C LEU A 159 11.33 11.03 -9.35
N LEU A 160 10.09 10.53 -9.23
CA LEU A 160 9.67 9.30 -9.91
C LEU A 160 9.78 9.43 -11.43
N SER A 161 9.27 10.53 -11.99
CA SER A 161 9.29 10.79 -13.43
C SER A 161 10.74 10.84 -13.94
N ARG A 162 11.61 11.59 -13.27
CA ARG A 162 13.03 11.74 -13.65
C ARG A 162 13.80 10.42 -13.58
N LEU A 163 13.58 9.63 -12.53
CA LEU A 163 14.21 8.30 -12.41
C LEU A 163 13.73 7.36 -13.52
N GLN A 164 12.43 7.35 -13.81
CA GLN A 164 11.86 6.51 -14.86
C GLN A 164 12.34 6.89 -16.27
N THR A 165 12.37 8.18 -16.60
CA THR A 165 12.78 8.64 -17.94
C THR A 165 14.28 8.47 -18.18
N SER A 166 15.10 8.57 -17.13
CA SER A 166 16.55 8.34 -17.20
C SER A 166 16.97 6.88 -17.02
N GLY A 167 16.02 5.97 -16.73
CA GLY A 167 16.30 4.55 -16.52
C GLY A 167 17.05 4.25 -15.22
N GLN A 168 16.97 5.15 -14.24
CA GLN A 168 17.64 5.04 -12.95
C GLN A 168 16.70 4.51 -11.86
N THR A 169 17.28 4.08 -10.74
CA THR A 169 16.53 3.60 -9.57
C THR A 169 17.05 4.25 -8.28
N ALA A 170 16.23 4.20 -7.23
CA ALA A 170 16.55 4.71 -5.91
C ALA A 170 16.33 3.63 -4.84
N PHE A 171 17.03 3.76 -3.71
CA PHE A 171 16.76 2.98 -2.51
C PHE A 171 15.65 3.68 -1.72
N TYR A 172 14.52 3.00 -1.53
CA TYR A 172 13.35 3.58 -0.87
C TYR A 172 13.31 3.19 0.60
N LEU A 173 13.03 4.17 1.46
CA LEU A 173 12.87 4.01 2.91
C LEU A 173 11.62 4.74 3.38
N ALA A 174 10.93 4.13 4.33
CA ALA A 174 10.01 4.82 5.23
C ALA A 174 10.70 5.20 6.54
N TYR A 175 10.09 6.11 7.30
CA TYR A 175 10.60 6.51 8.62
C TYR A 175 10.78 5.33 9.59
N GLU A 176 9.88 4.36 9.51
CA GLU A 176 9.89 3.15 10.34
C GLU A 176 11.12 2.28 10.03
N ASP A 177 11.50 2.20 8.76
CA ASP A 177 12.63 1.40 8.28
C ASP A 177 13.99 1.91 8.82
N VAL A 178 14.10 3.22 9.09
CA VAL A 178 15.33 3.84 9.63
C VAL A 178 15.66 3.33 11.05
N GLN A 179 14.70 2.70 11.73
CA GLN A 179 14.89 2.09 13.05
C GLN A 179 15.25 0.61 12.99
N ASP A 180 15.30 0.02 11.79
CA ASP A 180 15.70 -1.37 11.58
C ASP A 180 17.18 -1.46 11.19
N VAL A 181 17.96 -2.16 12.00
CA VAL A 181 19.41 -2.31 11.79
C VAL A 181 19.74 -3.04 10.50
N ASP A 182 18.92 -4.03 10.12
CA ASP A 182 19.14 -4.84 8.92
C ASP A 182 18.86 -4.03 7.66
N VAL A 183 17.86 -3.14 7.70
CA VAL A 183 17.55 -2.24 6.59
C VAL A 183 18.64 -1.18 6.41
N VAL A 184 19.12 -0.58 7.50
CA VAL A 184 20.24 0.37 7.46
C VAL A 184 21.52 -0.29 6.93
N ASN A 185 21.83 -1.51 7.38
CA ASN A 185 22.93 -2.31 6.82
C ASN A 185 22.69 -2.68 5.34
N GLY A 186 21.42 -2.85 4.92
CA GLY A 186 21.04 -3.02 3.52
C GLY A 186 21.32 -1.78 2.68
N LEU A 187 21.07 -0.59 3.23
CA LEU A 187 21.42 0.67 2.58
C LEU A 187 22.94 0.84 2.46
N ALA A 188 23.71 0.53 3.50
CA ALA A 188 25.18 0.56 3.43
C ALA A 188 25.72 -0.32 2.30
N ARG A 189 25.21 -1.56 2.19
CA ARG A 189 25.54 -2.47 1.07
C ARG A 189 25.12 -1.93 -0.29
N PHE A 190 23.97 -1.27 -0.38
CA PHE A 190 23.55 -0.61 -1.62
C PHE A 190 24.53 0.47 -2.05
N LEU A 191 25.08 1.22 -1.09
CA LEU A 191 26.10 2.25 -1.29
C LEU A 191 27.52 1.69 -1.53
N GLY A 192 27.69 0.36 -1.45
CA GLY A 192 28.99 -0.29 -1.68
C GLY A 192 29.85 -0.44 -0.43
N VAL A 193 29.27 -0.26 0.76
CA VAL A 193 29.95 -0.45 2.05
C VAL A 193 29.55 -1.80 2.64
N ASP A 194 30.54 -2.66 2.88
CA ASP A 194 30.35 -4.01 3.44
C ASP A 194 30.34 -4.05 4.98
N GLU A 195 30.67 -2.94 5.64
CA GLU A 195 30.57 -2.80 7.10
C GLU A 195 29.11 -2.95 7.55
N THR A 196 28.90 -3.59 8.70
CA THR A 196 27.58 -3.75 9.32
C THR A 196 27.58 -3.22 10.74
N LEU A 197 26.54 -2.47 11.10
CA LEU A 197 26.29 -2.06 12.47
C LEU A 197 25.56 -3.17 13.23
N GLU A 198 25.97 -3.44 14.48
CA GLU A 198 25.24 -4.33 15.38
C GLU A 198 24.05 -3.63 16.07
N THR A 199 24.14 -2.30 16.24
CA THR A 199 23.11 -1.50 16.90
C THR A 199 23.02 -0.12 16.26
N LEU A 200 21.80 0.42 16.15
CA LEU A 200 21.54 1.79 15.69
C LEU A 200 21.71 2.83 16.80
N ASP A 201 21.82 4.10 16.39
CA ASP A 201 21.99 5.20 17.33
C ASP A 201 20.70 5.35 18.16
N ARG A 202 20.84 5.16 19.48
CA ARG A 202 19.76 5.28 20.46
C ARG A 202 19.63 6.69 21.04
N SER A 203 20.52 7.61 20.65
CA SER A 203 20.55 8.99 21.17
C SER A 203 19.32 9.80 20.70
N LEU A 204 18.83 9.53 19.49
CA LEU A 204 17.66 10.16 18.90
C LEU A 204 16.40 9.34 19.19
N LYS A 205 15.79 9.62 20.36
CA LYS A 205 14.53 8.99 20.76
C LYS A 205 13.34 9.60 20.00
N LYS A 206 12.31 8.77 19.73
CA LYS A 206 11.03 9.20 19.15
C LYS A 206 10.50 10.40 19.92
N GLN A 207 10.50 11.58 19.28
CA GLN A 207 10.34 12.85 20.00
C GLN A 207 8.92 13.03 20.56
N ASN A 208 7.92 12.28 20.06
CA ASN A 208 6.53 12.39 20.51
C ASN A 208 5.72 11.10 20.20
N PRO A 209 5.72 10.08 21.08
CA PRO A 209 4.98 8.83 20.87
C PRO A 209 3.47 8.93 21.11
N MET A 210 2.94 10.09 21.51
CA MET A 210 1.51 10.21 21.84
C MET A 210 0.60 10.13 20.60
N PRO A 211 -0.65 9.65 20.73
CA PRO A 211 -1.63 9.65 19.64
C PRO A 211 -1.91 11.06 19.12
N LEU A 212 -2.27 11.21 17.83
CA LEU A 212 -2.58 12.50 17.21
C LEU A 212 -3.70 13.25 17.96
N GLN A 213 -4.71 12.54 18.47
CA GLN A 213 -5.80 13.08 19.29
C GLN A 213 -5.34 13.86 20.53
N SER A 214 -4.19 13.48 21.10
CA SER A 214 -3.63 14.17 22.27
C SER A 214 -2.80 15.42 21.91
N LYS A 215 -2.46 15.58 20.63
CA LYS A 215 -1.56 16.61 20.11
C LYS A 215 -2.27 17.71 19.31
N VAL A 216 -3.45 17.42 18.79
CA VAL A 216 -4.22 18.36 17.96
C VAL A 216 -5.40 18.86 18.80
N SER A 217 -5.57 20.18 18.89
CA SER A 217 -6.65 20.79 19.69
C SER A 217 -8.02 20.66 19.01
N ASN A 218 -8.07 20.70 17.68
CA ASN A 218 -9.25 20.55 16.83
C ASN A 218 -9.20 19.22 16.06
N PHE A 219 -9.09 18.11 16.79
CA PHE A 219 -8.94 16.78 16.18
C PHE A 219 -10.13 16.39 15.30
N ASP A 220 -11.36 16.75 15.70
CA ASP A 220 -12.57 16.41 14.95
C ASP A 220 -12.64 17.15 13.60
N GLU A 221 -12.20 18.41 13.56
CA GLU A 221 -12.07 19.20 12.31
C GLU A 221 -10.98 18.61 11.40
N MET A 222 -9.85 18.18 11.98
CA MET A 222 -8.81 17.47 11.25
C MET A 222 -9.33 16.16 10.66
N GLU A 223 -10.14 15.39 11.40
CA GLU A 223 -10.72 14.13 10.91
C GLU A 223 -11.66 14.37 9.73
N GLN A 224 -12.49 15.42 9.78
CA GLN A 224 -13.38 15.83 8.69
C GLN A 224 -12.59 16.30 7.46
N ALA A 225 -11.63 17.20 7.63
CA ALA A 225 -10.76 17.70 6.57
C ALA A 225 -9.95 16.57 5.90
N LEU A 226 -9.43 15.63 6.70
CA LEU A 226 -8.74 14.46 6.17
C LEU A 226 -9.68 13.52 5.40
N ALA A 227 -10.94 13.41 5.80
CA ALA A 227 -11.94 12.61 5.07
C ALA A 227 -12.27 13.21 3.70
N GLU A 228 -12.19 14.53 3.55
CA GLU A 228 -12.38 15.25 2.27
C GLU A 228 -11.11 15.29 1.41
N LEU A 229 -9.92 15.32 2.03
CA LEU A 229 -8.65 15.24 1.33
C LEU A 229 -8.46 13.86 0.70
N ASP A 230 -8.29 13.86 -0.62
CA ASP A 230 -8.16 12.68 -1.46
C ASP A 230 -7.06 11.70 -0.97
N PHE A 231 -7.47 10.73 -0.13
CA PHE A 231 -6.64 9.64 0.38
C PHE A 231 -5.98 8.81 -0.73
N PHE A 232 -6.43 8.93 -1.99
CA PHE A 232 -5.80 8.26 -3.12
C PHE A 232 -4.40 8.79 -3.42
N ASN A 233 -4.05 9.97 -2.91
CA ASN A 233 -2.75 10.58 -3.16
C ASN A 233 -1.79 10.43 -1.95
N ILE A 234 -2.30 9.90 -0.81
CA ILE A 234 -1.50 9.37 0.32
C ILE A 234 -1.09 7.90 0.09
N SER A 235 -1.69 7.24 -0.93
CA SER A 235 -1.44 5.85 -1.32
C SER A 235 -0.12 5.58 -2.08
N ARG A 236 0.93 6.35 -1.78
CA ARG A 236 2.32 5.96 -2.10
C ARG A 236 3.03 5.23 -0.97
N THR A 237 2.31 4.82 0.08
CA THR A 237 2.67 3.58 0.77
C THR A 237 2.76 2.50 -0.30
N PRO A 238 3.87 1.75 -0.43
CA PRO A 238 3.95 0.67 -1.40
C PRO A 238 2.73 -0.23 -1.21
N ASN A 239 1.88 -0.32 -2.23
CA ASN A 239 0.87 -1.36 -2.27
C ASN A 239 1.63 -2.68 -2.37
N PHE A 240 1.86 -3.33 -1.23
CA PHE A 240 2.56 -4.61 -1.14
C PHE A 240 1.73 -5.74 -1.73
N GLU A 241 0.42 -5.53 -1.95
CA GLU A 241 -0.34 -6.48 -2.76
C GLU A 241 0.24 -6.53 -4.19
N PRO A 242 0.58 -7.74 -4.69
CA PRO A 242 1.08 -7.90 -6.04
C PRO A 242 0.12 -7.29 -7.08
N ARG A 243 0.68 -6.55 -8.05
CA ARG A 243 -0.11 -6.02 -9.17
C ARG A 243 -0.82 -7.17 -9.89
N ARG A 244 -2.14 -7.06 -10.04
CA ARG A 244 -2.97 -8.07 -10.68
C ARG A 244 -2.97 -7.88 -12.20
N GLY A 245 -2.97 -9.01 -12.93
CA GLY A 245 -3.25 -9.03 -14.37
C GLY A 245 -4.76 -8.94 -14.64
N ALA A 246 -5.14 -8.82 -15.91
CA ALA A 246 -6.54 -8.70 -16.30
C ALA A 246 -7.42 -9.93 -15.99
N ALA A 247 -6.82 -11.11 -15.80
CA ALA A 247 -7.52 -12.36 -15.47
C ALA A 247 -8.63 -12.76 -16.46
N VAL A 248 -8.48 -12.41 -17.74
CA VAL A 248 -9.45 -12.67 -18.82
C VAL A 248 -9.96 -14.12 -18.90
N PRO A 249 -9.14 -15.16 -18.69
CA PRO A 249 -9.64 -16.55 -18.70
C PRO A 249 -10.71 -16.84 -17.63
N GLY A 250 -10.79 -16.02 -16.58
CA GLY A 250 -11.82 -16.14 -15.54
C GLY A 250 -13.15 -15.49 -15.91
N TYR A 251 -13.25 -14.74 -16.99
CA TYR A 251 -14.50 -14.06 -17.37
C TYR A 251 -15.50 -15.07 -17.95
N VAL A 252 -16.78 -14.77 -17.74
CA VAL A 252 -17.90 -15.60 -18.19
C VAL A 252 -18.78 -14.74 -19.07
N ALA A 253 -18.95 -15.12 -20.32
CA ALA A 253 -19.79 -14.39 -21.26
C ALA A 253 -21.15 -15.09 -21.42
N GLY A 254 -22.19 -14.34 -21.76
CA GLY A 254 -23.46 -14.90 -22.21
C GLY A 254 -23.31 -15.58 -23.58
N VAL A 255 -24.13 -16.60 -23.83
CA VAL A 255 -24.24 -17.28 -25.12
C VAL A 255 -25.00 -16.39 -26.11
N LYS A 256 -26.17 -15.89 -25.70
CA LYS A 256 -27.03 -14.97 -26.45
C LYS A 256 -27.04 -13.60 -25.78
N ALA A 257 -27.10 -13.57 -24.44
CA ALA A 257 -27.10 -12.33 -23.69
C ALA A 257 -25.79 -11.56 -23.97
N PRO A 258 -25.84 -10.27 -24.36
CA PRO A 258 -24.64 -9.47 -24.58
C PRO A 258 -24.07 -9.00 -23.23
N LEU A 259 -23.93 -9.90 -22.28
CA LEU A 259 -23.44 -9.67 -20.92
C LEU A 259 -22.10 -10.39 -20.71
N LEU A 260 -21.17 -9.71 -20.06
CA LEU A 260 -19.86 -10.24 -19.68
C LEU A 260 -19.69 -10.10 -18.17
N PHE A 261 -19.76 -11.22 -17.46
CA PHE A 261 -19.44 -11.26 -16.05
C PHE A 261 -17.94 -11.37 -15.83
N MET A 262 -17.41 -10.44 -15.02
CA MET A 262 -16.00 -10.35 -14.64
C MET A 262 -15.88 -10.71 -13.15
N PRO A 263 -15.72 -12.00 -12.80
CA PRO A 263 -15.89 -12.43 -11.42
C PRO A 263 -14.74 -12.00 -10.49
N ILE A 264 -15.12 -11.65 -9.27
CA ILE A 264 -14.21 -11.56 -8.12
C ILE A 264 -14.29 -12.89 -7.37
N ARG A 265 -13.12 -13.50 -7.13
CA ARG A 265 -13.04 -14.78 -6.40
C ARG A 265 -13.53 -14.61 -4.96
N SER A 266 -14.12 -15.68 -4.43
CA SER A 266 -14.83 -15.70 -3.14
C SER A 266 -16.06 -14.78 -3.08
N GLY A 267 -16.55 -14.30 -4.22
CA GLY A 267 -17.87 -13.68 -4.38
C GLY A 267 -18.95 -14.68 -4.81
N PRO A 268 -20.16 -14.21 -5.16
CA PRO A 268 -21.30 -15.04 -5.57
C PRO A 268 -21.17 -15.54 -7.02
N GLN A 269 -20.04 -16.15 -7.36
CA GLN A 269 -19.73 -16.53 -8.74
C GLN A 269 -20.71 -17.59 -9.27
N GLY A 270 -21.05 -18.60 -8.46
CA GLY A 270 -21.93 -19.69 -8.89
C GLY A 270 -23.35 -19.19 -9.16
N GLU A 271 -23.87 -18.35 -8.27
CA GLU A 271 -25.20 -17.77 -8.37
C GLU A 271 -25.35 -16.88 -9.61
N VAL A 272 -24.32 -16.09 -9.92
CA VAL A 272 -24.30 -15.24 -11.13
C VAL A 272 -24.14 -16.07 -12.41
N CYS A 273 -23.33 -17.13 -12.39
CA CYS A 273 -23.19 -18.05 -13.54
C CYS A 273 -24.52 -18.78 -13.83
N ALA A 274 -25.16 -19.35 -12.80
CA ALA A 274 -26.45 -20.01 -12.90
C ALA A 274 -27.51 -19.06 -13.48
N TRP A 275 -27.55 -17.82 -12.99
CA TRP A 275 -28.43 -16.78 -13.51
C TRP A 275 -28.15 -16.45 -14.98
N LEU A 276 -26.87 -16.26 -15.35
CA LEU A 276 -26.48 -15.94 -16.73
C LEU A 276 -26.83 -17.09 -17.70
N ALA A 277 -26.69 -18.34 -17.27
CA ALA A 277 -27.10 -19.51 -18.05
C ALA A 277 -28.62 -19.59 -18.20
N ALA A 278 -29.36 -19.32 -17.12
CA ALA A 278 -30.82 -19.32 -17.11
C ALA A 278 -31.41 -18.25 -18.06
N LEU A 279 -30.79 -17.07 -18.17
CA LEU A 279 -31.18 -16.06 -19.16
C LEU A 279 -31.21 -16.63 -20.58
N ASP A 280 -30.19 -17.41 -20.95
CA ASP A 280 -30.07 -17.94 -22.31
C ASP A 280 -30.80 -19.27 -22.54
N GLY A 281 -31.40 -19.83 -21.49
CA GLY A 281 -32.04 -21.14 -21.47
C GLY A 281 -31.05 -22.29 -21.68
N VAL A 282 -29.84 -22.14 -21.15
CA VAL A 282 -28.74 -23.12 -21.27
C VAL A 282 -28.25 -23.58 -19.89
N THR A 283 -27.43 -24.62 -19.86
CA THR A 283 -26.70 -25.03 -18.65
C THR A 283 -25.44 -24.19 -18.45
N GLU A 284 -24.91 -24.13 -17.22
CA GLU A 284 -23.69 -23.37 -16.92
C GLU A 284 -22.47 -23.79 -17.77
N ASP A 285 -22.35 -25.08 -18.07
CA ASP A 285 -21.26 -25.63 -18.91
C ASP A 285 -21.28 -25.10 -20.36
N ALA A 286 -22.42 -24.57 -20.82
CA ALA A 286 -22.56 -23.98 -22.15
C ALA A 286 -22.08 -22.53 -22.20
N LEU A 287 -21.84 -21.87 -21.06
CA LEU A 287 -21.36 -20.49 -21.01
C LEU A 287 -19.92 -20.39 -21.55
N PRO A 288 -19.64 -19.44 -22.46
CA PRO A 288 -18.26 -19.18 -22.88
C PRO A 288 -17.37 -18.73 -21.71
N VAL A 289 -16.45 -19.61 -21.32
CA VAL A 289 -15.43 -19.41 -20.27
C VAL A 289 -14.02 -19.65 -20.84
N GLN A 290 -12.98 -19.38 -20.04
CA GLN A 290 -11.57 -19.62 -20.42
C GLN A 290 -11.16 -18.91 -21.72
N LEU A 291 -11.82 -17.78 -22.02
CA LEU A 291 -11.51 -16.99 -23.19
C LEU A 291 -10.11 -16.39 -23.05
N ASN A 292 -9.33 -16.42 -24.12
CA ASN A 292 -8.13 -15.58 -24.21
C ASN A 292 -8.51 -14.16 -24.68
N GLN A 293 -7.56 -13.23 -24.61
CA GLN A 293 -7.79 -11.83 -25.02
C GLN A 293 -8.29 -11.68 -26.46
N LYS A 294 -7.85 -12.53 -27.39
CA LYS A 294 -8.29 -12.49 -28.80
C LYS A 294 -9.74 -12.94 -28.92
N ALA A 295 -10.09 -14.06 -28.30
CA ALA A 295 -11.45 -14.59 -28.28
C ALA A 295 -12.43 -13.62 -27.62
N LEU A 296 -12.05 -13.00 -26.50
CA LEU A 296 -12.89 -12.01 -25.84
C LEU A 296 -13.12 -10.75 -26.70
N ARG A 297 -12.09 -10.25 -27.40
CA ARG A 297 -12.26 -9.14 -28.37
C ARG A 297 -13.22 -9.52 -29.51
N GLN A 298 -13.17 -10.77 -29.97
CA GLN A 298 -14.09 -11.25 -31.01
C GLN A 298 -15.53 -11.34 -30.48
N TRP A 299 -15.73 -11.87 -29.28
CA TRP A 299 -17.05 -11.90 -28.64
C TRP A 299 -17.62 -10.48 -28.51
N LYS A 300 -16.84 -9.54 -27.95
CA LYS A 300 -17.25 -8.13 -27.80
C LYS A 300 -17.72 -7.46 -29.10
N ARG A 301 -17.06 -7.77 -30.23
CA ARG A 301 -17.43 -7.25 -31.56
C ARG A 301 -18.70 -7.90 -32.11
N ARG A 302 -18.90 -9.20 -31.87
CA ARG A 302 -20.05 -9.96 -32.37
C ARG A 302 -21.32 -9.65 -31.58
N SER A 303 -21.23 -9.56 -30.25
CA SER A 303 -22.41 -9.41 -29.40
C SER A 303 -23.11 -8.06 -29.59
N GLY A 304 -22.37 -6.98 -29.89
CA GLY A 304 -22.92 -5.63 -30.06
C GLY A 304 -23.56 -5.08 -28.77
N LEU A 305 -23.40 -3.78 -28.48
CA LEU A 305 -23.97 -3.15 -27.26
C LEU A 305 -23.69 -3.90 -25.93
N HIS A 306 -22.62 -4.69 -25.88
CA HIS A 306 -22.35 -5.54 -24.72
C HIS A 306 -22.18 -4.72 -23.45
N ARG A 307 -22.60 -5.32 -22.33
CA ARG A 307 -22.39 -4.78 -21.00
C ARG A 307 -21.54 -5.74 -20.18
N SER A 308 -20.59 -5.21 -19.42
CA SER A 308 -19.65 -6.01 -18.64
C SER A 308 -19.70 -5.64 -17.17
N PHE A 309 -20.03 -6.55 -16.28
CA PHE A 309 -20.26 -6.20 -14.88
C PHE A 309 -19.45 -7.10 -13.95
N THR A 310 -19.33 -6.67 -12.69
CA THR A 310 -18.79 -7.47 -11.59
C THR A 310 -19.70 -7.37 -10.38
N VAL A 311 -19.62 -8.36 -9.49
CA VAL A 311 -20.31 -8.33 -8.19
C VAL A 311 -19.26 -8.31 -7.08
N ILE A 312 -19.33 -7.31 -6.20
CA ILE A 312 -18.51 -7.17 -5.00
C ILE A 312 -19.28 -7.68 -3.77
N ARG A 313 -18.56 -8.33 -2.85
CA ARG A 313 -19.09 -8.88 -1.60
C ARG A 313 -18.56 -8.07 -0.43
N HIS A 314 -19.32 -7.97 0.66
CA HIS A 314 -18.82 -7.33 1.88
C HIS A 314 -17.49 -7.97 2.32
N PRO A 315 -16.43 -7.20 2.68
CA PRO A 315 -15.11 -7.77 2.97
C PRO A 315 -15.11 -8.90 4.00
N VAL A 316 -15.95 -8.80 5.05
CA VAL A 316 -16.09 -9.85 6.08
C VAL A 316 -16.63 -11.16 5.49
N ALA A 317 -17.76 -11.08 4.78
CA ALA A 317 -18.36 -12.23 4.11
C ALA A 317 -17.43 -12.84 3.08
N ARG A 318 -16.66 -12.02 2.37
CA ARG A 318 -15.69 -12.50 1.39
C ARG A 318 -14.52 -13.24 2.02
N ALA A 319 -13.96 -12.69 3.10
CA ALA A 319 -12.88 -13.34 3.84
C ALA A 319 -13.34 -14.67 4.45
N HIS A 320 -14.56 -14.69 5.01
CA HIS A 320 -15.17 -15.90 5.57
C HIS A 320 -15.39 -16.98 4.51
N SER A 321 -15.93 -16.61 3.34
CA SER A 321 -16.13 -17.57 2.25
C SER A 321 -14.81 -18.12 1.71
N ALA A 322 -13.77 -17.28 1.64
CA ALA A 322 -12.42 -17.73 1.29
C ALA A 322 -11.86 -18.71 2.33
N PHE A 323 -12.03 -18.42 3.62
CA PHE A 323 -11.63 -19.31 4.71
C PHE A 323 -12.33 -20.66 4.60
N CYS A 324 -13.67 -20.68 4.55
CA CYS A 324 -14.45 -21.91 4.52
C CYS A 324 -14.14 -22.75 3.28
N ARG A 325 -14.14 -22.14 2.08
CA ARG A 325 -14.02 -22.87 0.81
C ARG A 325 -12.59 -23.23 0.42
N LYS A 326 -11.60 -22.41 0.79
CA LYS A 326 -10.20 -22.60 0.36
C LYS A 326 -9.27 -23.15 1.42
N ILE A 327 -9.56 -22.90 2.70
CA ILE A 327 -8.66 -23.24 3.80
C ILE A 327 -9.24 -24.33 4.70
N LEU A 328 -10.49 -24.18 5.14
CA LEU A 328 -11.13 -25.12 6.05
C LEU A 328 -11.54 -26.40 5.34
N SER A 329 -12.16 -26.28 4.16
CA SER A 329 -12.58 -27.41 3.32
C SER A 329 -11.40 -28.30 2.88
N THR A 330 -11.69 -29.58 2.68
CA THR A 330 -10.80 -30.60 2.11
C THR A 330 -11.33 -31.13 0.76
N GLU A 331 -12.31 -30.45 0.18
CA GLU A 331 -12.89 -30.82 -1.11
C GLU A 331 -12.05 -30.29 -2.29
N ASP A 332 -12.37 -30.77 -3.50
CA ASP A 332 -11.72 -30.33 -4.72
C ASP A 332 -11.77 -28.79 -4.89
N GLY A 333 -10.61 -28.20 -5.13
CA GLY A 333 -10.45 -26.75 -5.25
C GLY A 333 -10.13 -26.03 -3.94
N ALA A 334 -10.03 -26.74 -2.81
CA ALA A 334 -9.36 -26.26 -1.60
C ALA A 334 -7.83 -26.17 -1.79
N PHE A 335 -7.16 -25.41 -0.94
CA PHE A 335 -5.71 -25.18 -1.03
C PHE A 335 -4.95 -26.01 -0.01
N GLU A 336 -4.81 -27.31 -0.25
CA GLU A 336 -4.19 -28.25 0.70
C GLU A 336 -2.79 -27.85 1.18
N GLU A 337 -1.91 -27.40 0.28
CA GLU A 337 -0.55 -27.01 0.63
C GLU A 337 -0.49 -25.71 1.45
N ILE A 338 -1.34 -24.73 1.11
CA ILE A 338 -1.47 -23.48 1.87
C ILE A 338 -2.04 -23.81 3.25
N ARG A 339 -3.07 -24.66 3.31
CA ARG A 339 -3.68 -25.15 4.54
C ARG A 339 -2.67 -25.83 5.46
N LYS A 340 -1.83 -26.75 4.93
CA LYS A 340 -0.73 -27.38 5.69
C LYS A 340 0.25 -26.34 6.23
N THR A 341 0.64 -25.36 5.41
CA THR A 341 1.55 -24.28 5.82
C THR A 341 0.95 -23.42 6.92
N LEU A 342 -0.33 -23.03 6.81
CA LEU A 342 -1.02 -22.23 7.81
C LEU A 342 -1.14 -22.97 9.15
N ARG A 343 -1.42 -24.28 9.13
CA ARG A 343 -1.46 -25.11 10.35
C ARG A 343 -0.09 -25.21 11.03
N ASN A 344 0.95 -25.49 10.24
CA ASN A 344 2.28 -25.77 10.80
C ASN A 344 3.05 -24.52 11.22
N PHE A 345 3.00 -23.45 10.43
CA PHE A 345 3.85 -22.26 10.61
C PHE A 345 3.08 -21.05 11.15
N HIS A 346 1.80 -20.91 10.79
CA HIS A 346 0.94 -19.83 11.29
C HIS A 346 0.03 -20.26 12.45
N LYS A 347 0.21 -21.50 12.95
CA LYS A 347 -0.53 -22.08 14.08
C LYS A 347 -2.06 -21.96 13.94
N LEU A 348 -2.56 -22.03 12.70
CA LEU A 348 -3.99 -21.94 12.41
C LEU A 348 -4.72 -23.12 13.07
N PRO A 349 -5.65 -22.89 14.03
CA PRO A 349 -6.27 -23.95 14.82
C PRO A 349 -7.42 -24.64 14.07
N ILE A 350 -7.08 -25.34 12.98
CA ILE A 350 -8.04 -26.15 12.19
C ILE A 350 -7.68 -27.64 12.23
N PRO A 351 -8.67 -28.55 12.10
CA PRO A 351 -8.47 -30.00 12.12
C PRO A 351 -7.47 -30.49 11.06
N ALA A 352 -6.93 -31.70 11.22
CA ALA A 352 -6.04 -32.27 10.21
C ALA A 352 -6.77 -32.62 8.92
N GLY A 353 -7.95 -33.24 9.03
CA GLY A 353 -8.87 -33.52 7.93
C GLY A 353 -10.01 -32.51 7.85
N ALA A 354 -11.14 -32.96 7.30
CA ALA A 354 -12.39 -32.22 7.33
C ALA A 354 -12.82 -31.90 8.78
N PRO A 355 -13.56 -30.80 9.00
CA PRO A 355 -14.24 -30.56 10.26
C PRO A 355 -15.10 -31.77 10.66
N ASP A 356 -14.91 -32.26 11.88
CA ASP A 356 -15.72 -33.32 12.48
C ASP A 356 -16.73 -32.73 13.48
N ASP A 357 -17.48 -33.60 14.17
CA ASP A 357 -18.49 -33.19 15.16
C ASP A 357 -17.90 -32.41 16.35
N SER A 358 -16.58 -32.41 16.55
CA SER A 358 -15.92 -31.65 17.61
C SER A 358 -15.63 -30.19 17.21
N TYR A 359 -15.76 -29.85 15.93
CA TYR A 359 -15.49 -28.52 15.41
C TYR A 359 -16.70 -27.59 15.62
N ASP A 360 -16.73 -26.95 16.79
CA ASP A 360 -17.83 -26.09 17.21
C ASP A 360 -17.68 -24.62 16.76
N ARG A 361 -18.68 -23.80 17.10
CA ARG A 361 -18.71 -22.35 16.83
C ARG A 361 -17.50 -21.61 17.38
N ARG A 362 -17.00 -22.02 18.55
CA ARG A 362 -15.86 -21.37 19.20
C ARG A 362 -14.56 -21.69 18.45
N ALA A 363 -14.36 -22.96 18.09
CA ALA A 363 -13.23 -23.39 17.28
C ALA A 363 -13.22 -22.69 15.92
N HIS A 364 -14.38 -22.58 15.26
CA HIS A 364 -14.50 -21.88 13.98
C HIS A 364 -14.18 -20.39 14.07
N ARG A 365 -14.69 -19.70 15.09
CA ARG A 365 -14.35 -18.30 15.34
C ARG A 365 -12.85 -18.12 15.56
N GLN A 366 -12.24 -18.93 16.42
CA GLN A 366 -10.81 -18.86 16.71
C GLN A 366 -9.96 -19.09 15.45
N ALA A 367 -10.32 -20.08 14.65
CA ALA A 367 -9.64 -20.36 13.39
C ALA A 367 -9.80 -19.23 12.38
N PHE A 368 -11.00 -18.65 12.28
CA PHE A 368 -11.25 -17.53 11.37
C PHE A 368 -10.46 -16.28 11.78
N VAL A 369 -10.41 -15.94 13.07
CA VAL A 369 -9.59 -14.82 13.58
C VAL A 369 -8.10 -15.02 13.26
N ALA A 370 -7.55 -16.21 13.52
CA ALA A 370 -6.17 -16.52 13.18
C ALA A 370 -5.91 -16.45 11.66
N PHE A 371 -6.90 -16.81 10.84
CA PHE A 371 -6.82 -16.62 9.39
C PHE A 371 -6.80 -15.14 8.99
N LEU A 372 -7.59 -14.28 9.64
CA LEU A 372 -7.56 -12.82 9.39
C LEU A 372 -6.20 -12.19 9.76
N GLU A 373 -5.57 -12.64 10.84
CA GLU A 373 -4.22 -12.22 11.20
C GLU A 373 -3.19 -12.62 10.14
N PHE A 374 -3.29 -13.85 9.62
CA PHE A 374 -2.51 -14.28 8.48
C PHE A 374 -2.75 -13.39 7.26
N LEU A 375 -4.02 -13.07 6.93
CA LEU A 375 -4.34 -12.23 5.78
C LEU A 375 -3.73 -10.84 5.93
N ARG A 376 -3.76 -10.24 7.13
CA ARG A 376 -3.11 -8.96 7.41
C ARG A 376 -1.62 -8.99 7.05
N ALA A 377 -0.91 -10.01 7.53
CA ALA A 377 0.51 -10.19 7.22
C ALA A 377 0.75 -10.49 5.73
N ASN A 378 -0.13 -11.29 5.10
CA ASN A 378 0.01 -11.68 3.70
C ASN A 378 -0.20 -10.49 2.74
N LEU A 379 -1.22 -9.66 2.97
CA LEU A 379 -1.48 -8.46 2.16
C LEU A 379 -0.41 -7.38 2.38
N ALA A 380 0.23 -7.37 3.56
CA ALA A 380 1.39 -6.51 3.86
C ALA A 380 2.72 -7.05 3.29
N GLY A 381 2.73 -8.19 2.58
CA GLY A 381 3.95 -8.79 2.03
C GLY A 381 4.89 -9.41 3.07
N GLN A 382 4.39 -9.67 4.29
CA GLN A 382 5.17 -10.19 5.42
C GLN A 382 5.13 -11.72 5.54
N THR A 383 4.51 -12.42 4.58
CA THR A 383 4.50 -13.89 4.52
C THR A 383 5.14 -14.39 3.23
N ASN A 384 5.70 -15.60 3.28
CA ASN A 384 6.28 -16.28 2.12
C ASN A 384 5.21 -16.96 1.21
N LEU A 385 3.93 -16.86 1.59
CA LEU A 385 2.82 -17.41 0.83
C LEU A 385 2.34 -16.41 -0.23
N ARG A 386 1.96 -16.91 -1.40
CA ARG A 386 1.43 -16.06 -2.47
C ARG A 386 0.15 -15.34 -2.02
N THR A 387 -0.03 -14.10 -2.47
CA THR A 387 -1.31 -13.39 -2.30
C THR A 387 -2.32 -13.88 -3.36
N ASP A 388 -3.28 -14.69 -2.95
CA ASP A 388 -4.25 -15.31 -3.87
C ASP A 388 -5.44 -14.38 -4.18
N ALA A 389 -6.06 -14.57 -5.36
CA ALA A 389 -7.21 -13.75 -5.77
C ALA A 389 -8.45 -13.97 -4.89
N ASN A 390 -8.53 -15.11 -4.19
CA ASN A 390 -9.62 -15.43 -3.26
C ASN A 390 -9.66 -14.52 -2.02
N TRP A 391 -8.56 -13.84 -1.68
CA TRP A 391 -8.48 -12.94 -0.52
C TRP A 391 -7.71 -11.64 -0.79
N ALA A 392 -7.32 -11.36 -2.03
CA ALA A 392 -6.85 -10.04 -2.44
C ALA A 392 -7.90 -8.96 -2.16
N SER A 393 -7.52 -7.68 -2.02
CA SER A 393 -8.53 -6.62 -2.04
C SER A 393 -9.32 -6.61 -3.36
N GLN A 394 -10.63 -6.41 -3.27
CA GLN A 394 -11.53 -6.33 -4.42
C GLN A 394 -11.16 -5.15 -5.30
N ALA A 395 -10.73 -4.04 -4.70
CA ALA A 395 -10.20 -2.88 -5.40
C ALA A 395 -8.98 -3.24 -6.26
N ALA A 396 -8.03 -4.03 -5.74
CA ALA A 396 -6.87 -4.48 -6.52
C ALA A 396 -7.25 -5.43 -7.66
N VAL A 397 -8.25 -6.28 -7.46
CA VAL A 397 -8.78 -7.17 -8.51
C VAL A 397 -9.41 -6.35 -9.64
N ILE A 398 -10.28 -5.38 -9.32
CA ILE A 398 -10.94 -4.51 -10.31
C ILE A 398 -9.92 -3.64 -11.04
N GLN A 399 -8.93 -3.09 -10.33
CA GLN A 399 -7.82 -2.36 -10.94
C GLN A 399 -7.03 -3.24 -11.92
N GLY A 400 -6.84 -4.52 -11.60
CA GLY A 400 -6.21 -5.50 -12.49
C GLY A 400 -7.01 -5.72 -13.77
N MET A 401 -8.34 -5.85 -13.66
CA MET A 401 -9.26 -6.00 -14.80
C MET A 401 -9.12 -4.83 -15.79
N ALA A 402 -9.08 -3.60 -15.26
CA ALA A 402 -9.00 -2.35 -16.03
C ALA A 402 -7.83 -2.29 -17.04
N ARG A 403 -6.80 -3.12 -16.86
CA ARG A 403 -5.70 -3.27 -17.83
C ARG A 403 -6.12 -3.84 -19.19
N PHE A 404 -7.31 -4.43 -19.28
CA PHE A 404 -7.84 -5.01 -20.52
C PHE A 404 -9.31 -4.66 -20.76
N ALA A 405 -10.15 -4.73 -19.72
CA ALA A 405 -11.58 -4.44 -19.79
C ALA A 405 -12.03 -3.79 -18.48
N LEU A 406 -12.94 -2.84 -18.58
CA LEU A 406 -13.57 -2.22 -17.42
C LEU A 406 -14.94 -2.88 -17.19
N PRO A 407 -15.30 -3.26 -15.95
CA PRO A 407 -16.70 -3.46 -15.65
C PRO A 407 -17.42 -2.10 -15.77
N ASP A 408 -18.48 -2.04 -16.57
CA ASP A 408 -19.39 -0.90 -16.66
C ASP A 408 -20.30 -0.77 -15.45
N MET A 409 -20.54 -1.87 -14.73
CA MET A 409 -21.31 -1.92 -13.51
C MET A 409 -20.58 -2.73 -12.44
N ILE A 410 -20.42 -2.13 -11.26
CA ILE A 410 -19.95 -2.80 -10.04
C ILE A 410 -21.16 -2.90 -9.12
N ILE A 411 -21.64 -4.12 -8.92
CA ILE A 411 -22.88 -4.41 -8.18
C ILE A 411 -22.52 -4.94 -6.80
N ARG A 412 -23.19 -4.50 -5.73
CA ARG A 412 -23.04 -5.12 -4.41
C ARG A 412 -23.85 -6.40 -4.35
N GLU A 413 -23.32 -7.42 -3.71
CA GLU A 413 -24.00 -8.70 -3.53
C GLU A 413 -25.39 -8.54 -2.87
N SER A 414 -25.51 -7.66 -1.87
CA SER A 414 -26.79 -7.37 -1.19
C SER A 414 -27.86 -6.78 -2.12
N GLU A 415 -27.45 -6.17 -3.23
CA GLU A 415 -28.33 -5.51 -4.20
C GLU A 415 -28.42 -6.31 -5.51
N MET A 416 -27.71 -7.45 -5.61
CA MET A 416 -27.54 -8.14 -6.90
C MET A 416 -28.87 -8.57 -7.52
N HIS A 417 -29.85 -8.92 -6.70
CA HIS A 417 -31.16 -9.37 -7.16
C HIS A 417 -31.85 -8.30 -8.02
N GLU A 418 -31.87 -7.06 -7.56
CA GLU A 418 -32.47 -5.94 -8.28
C GLU A 418 -31.61 -5.53 -9.48
N HIS A 419 -30.30 -5.35 -9.28
CA HIS A 419 -29.42 -4.82 -10.32
C HIS A 419 -29.20 -5.79 -11.48
N LEU A 420 -29.12 -7.10 -11.22
CA LEU A 420 -29.00 -8.10 -12.29
C LEU A 420 -30.29 -8.19 -13.11
N ARG A 421 -31.46 -8.15 -12.46
CA ARG A 421 -32.76 -8.07 -13.16
C ARG A 421 -32.81 -6.84 -14.08
N SER A 422 -32.48 -5.66 -13.55
CA SER A 422 -32.43 -4.42 -14.35
C SER A 422 -31.43 -4.49 -15.50
N LEU A 423 -30.26 -5.09 -15.27
CA LEU A 423 -29.23 -5.27 -16.29
C LEU A 423 -29.70 -6.17 -17.43
N ALA A 424 -30.37 -7.28 -17.13
CA ALA A 424 -30.94 -8.17 -18.15
C ALA A 424 -32.04 -7.49 -18.98
N GLN A 425 -32.91 -6.70 -18.33
CA GLN A 425 -33.94 -5.92 -19.03
C GLN A 425 -33.34 -4.91 -20.01
N ARG A 426 -32.26 -4.21 -19.61
CA ARG A 426 -31.56 -3.25 -20.48
C ARG A 426 -30.94 -3.90 -21.73
N VAL A 427 -30.65 -5.19 -21.69
CA VAL A 427 -30.10 -5.94 -22.84
C VAL A 427 -31.15 -6.78 -23.57
N GLY A 428 -32.44 -6.58 -23.28
CA GLY A 428 -33.56 -7.12 -24.08
C GLY A 428 -34.34 -8.27 -23.46
N TYR A 429 -34.07 -8.65 -22.20
CA TYR A 429 -34.81 -9.71 -21.51
C TYR A 429 -35.95 -9.11 -20.69
N ALA A 430 -37.17 -9.13 -21.21
CA ALA A 430 -38.32 -8.46 -20.60
C ALA A 430 -38.70 -9.02 -19.20
N ASP A 431 -38.65 -10.34 -19.05
CA ASP A 431 -38.94 -11.05 -17.80
C ASP A 431 -37.81 -12.03 -17.47
N PRO A 432 -36.65 -11.53 -17.00
CA PRO A 432 -35.51 -12.37 -16.73
C PRO A 432 -35.71 -13.17 -15.44
N SER A 433 -35.22 -14.41 -15.42
CA SER A 433 -35.14 -15.20 -14.18
C SER A 433 -34.34 -14.45 -13.11
N GLU A 434 -34.76 -14.58 -11.86
CA GLU A 434 -34.09 -13.97 -10.73
C GLU A 434 -32.84 -14.75 -10.32
N PRO A 435 -31.75 -14.08 -9.92
CA PRO A 435 -30.58 -14.78 -9.38
C PRO A 435 -30.92 -15.40 -8.02
N VAL A 436 -30.41 -16.60 -7.79
CA VAL A 436 -30.57 -17.31 -6.52
C VAL A 436 -29.76 -16.61 -5.43
N GLN A 437 -30.32 -16.52 -4.23
CA GLN A 437 -29.60 -15.98 -3.07
C GLN A 437 -28.47 -16.94 -2.64
N PRO A 438 -27.24 -16.43 -2.42
CA PRO A 438 -26.13 -17.26 -1.97
C PRO A 438 -26.44 -17.97 -0.66
N ALA A 439 -26.18 -19.27 -0.62
CA ALA A 439 -26.32 -20.04 0.61
C ALA A 439 -25.25 -19.60 1.64
N PRO A 440 -25.56 -19.60 2.95
CA PRO A 440 -24.56 -19.36 3.98
C PRO A 440 -23.38 -20.32 3.87
N ASP A 441 -22.17 -19.82 4.16
CA ASP A 441 -20.99 -20.67 4.20
C ASP A 441 -21.12 -21.77 5.27
N LYS A 442 -20.55 -22.94 4.99
CA LYS A 442 -20.53 -24.12 5.86
C LYS A 442 -19.09 -24.41 6.32
N PRO A 443 -18.87 -25.09 7.47
CA PRO A 443 -19.87 -25.72 8.34
C PRO A 443 -20.63 -24.76 9.27
N ILE A 444 -20.08 -23.58 9.55
CA ILE A 444 -20.67 -22.57 10.44
C ILE A 444 -20.79 -21.26 9.68
N SER A 445 -21.94 -20.61 9.80
CA SER A 445 -22.23 -19.38 9.07
C SER A 445 -21.49 -18.18 9.66
N LEU A 446 -21.25 -17.15 8.85
CA LEU A 446 -20.65 -15.91 9.35
C LEU A 446 -21.53 -15.26 10.43
N GLY A 447 -22.86 -15.28 10.26
CA GLY A 447 -23.80 -14.71 11.23
C GLY A 447 -23.70 -15.35 12.61
N ASP A 448 -23.28 -16.61 12.68
CA ASP A 448 -23.03 -17.26 13.96
C ASP A 448 -21.74 -16.74 14.62
N ILE A 449 -20.67 -16.46 13.90
CA ILE A 449 -19.41 -16.08 14.56
C ILE A 449 -19.12 -14.58 14.60
N TYR A 450 -19.88 -13.78 13.85
CA TYR A 450 -19.63 -12.34 13.69
C TYR A 450 -19.74 -11.56 15.00
N ASP A 451 -18.79 -10.64 15.20
CA ASP A 451 -18.76 -9.67 16.28
C ASP A 451 -17.86 -8.47 15.93
N ASP A 452 -17.83 -7.48 16.83
CA ASP A 452 -17.05 -6.25 16.68
C ASP A 452 -15.53 -6.47 16.57
N GLU A 453 -15.01 -7.59 17.08
CA GLU A 453 -13.59 -7.92 16.96
C GLU A 453 -13.26 -8.35 15.53
N ILE A 454 -14.08 -9.25 14.96
CA ILE A 454 -13.95 -9.66 13.56
C ILE A 454 -14.10 -8.47 12.62
N GLU A 455 -15.12 -7.63 12.80
CA GLU A 455 -15.34 -6.45 11.96
C GLU A 455 -14.10 -5.53 11.97
N ARG A 456 -13.55 -5.27 13.16
CA ARG A 456 -12.35 -4.42 13.32
C ARG A 456 -11.11 -5.04 12.66
N LEU A 457 -10.92 -6.35 12.81
CA LEU A 457 -9.82 -7.06 12.16
C LEU A 457 -9.94 -7.00 10.64
N VAL A 458 -11.12 -7.29 10.08
CA VAL A 458 -11.36 -7.23 8.63
C VAL A 458 -11.18 -5.80 8.11
N LYS A 459 -11.66 -4.77 8.81
CA LYS A 459 -11.38 -3.36 8.46
C LYS A 459 -9.88 -3.06 8.41
N SER A 460 -9.09 -3.63 9.32
CA SER A 460 -7.64 -3.46 9.31
C SER A 460 -6.94 -4.20 8.16
N VAL A 461 -7.51 -5.32 7.69
CA VAL A 461 -6.98 -6.11 6.57
C VAL A 461 -7.37 -5.48 5.23
N TYR A 462 -8.63 -5.07 5.08
CA TYR A 462 -9.25 -4.64 3.83
C TYR A 462 -9.64 -3.17 3.84
N GLN A 463 -8.89 -2.30 4.53
CA GLN A 463 -9.18 -0.87 4.64
C GLN A 463 -9.50 -0.24 3.27
N ARG A 464 -8.77 -0.66 2.23
CA ARG A 464 -8.96 -0.21 0.86
C ARG A 464 -10.35 -0.54 0.32
N ASP A 465 -10.87 -1.75 0.53
CA ASP A 465 -12.20 -2.11 0.05
C ASP A 465 -13.30 -1.34 0.78
N TYR A 466 -13.16 -1.15 2.10
CA TYR A 466 -14.10 -0.33 2.87
C TYR A 466 -14.17 1.11 2.35
N MET A 467 -13.01 1.71 2.11
CA MET A 467 -12.93 3.08 1.60
C MET A 467 -13.43 3.19 0.16
N MET A 468 -12.91 2.37 -0.76
CA MET A 468 -13.20 2.45 -2.19
C MET A 468 -14.66 2.19 -2.53
N PHE A 469 -15.30 1.32 -1.76
CA PHE A 469 -16.68 0.92 -1.99
C PHE A 469 -17.61 1.41 -0.87
N GLY A 470 -17.17 2.26 0.06
CA GLY A 470 -18.01 2.80 1.12
C GLY A 470 -18.76 1.73 1.94
N PHE A 471 -18.11 0.61 2.28
CA PHE A 471 -18.76 -0.41 3.11
C PHE A 471 -18.89 0.06 4.57
N GLY A 472 -20.06 -0.19 5.16
CA GLY A 472 -20.32 -0.02 6.60
C GLY A 472 -19.89 -1.23 7.41
N ALA A 473 -20.39 -1.39 8.64
CA ALA A 473 -20.29 -2.67 9.34
C ALA A 473 -21.11 -3.74 8.61
N TRP A 474 -20.72 -5.02 8.71
CA TRP A 474 -21.41 -6.09 8.00
C TRP A 474 -22.86 -6.29 8.46
N ALA A 475 -23.12 -6.13 9.76
CA ALA A 475 -24.44 -6.24 10.38
C ALA A 475 -24.73 -5.06 11.30
#